data_AF-A0A2G8LR64-F1
#
_entry.id   AF-A0A2G8LR64-F1
#
_cell.length_a   1.000
_cell.length_b   1.000
_cell.length_c   1.000
_cell.angle_alpha   90.00
_cell.angle_beta   90.00
_cell.angle_gamma   90.00
#
_symmetry.space_group_name_H-M   'P 1'
#
loop_
_entity.id
_entity.type
_entity.pdbx_description
1 polymer ?
#
loop_
_entity_poly.entity_id
_entity_poly.type
_entity_poly.pdbx_seq_one_letter_code
_entity_poly.pdbx_strand_id
1 'polypeptide(L)'
;MQLRDIVAAYFFLSGFGQFFVSWSKEKFGLLRVCEVVFRYNFFVFFLCLVMDRQYQLYYFVPLITFWYFVIYITMAMIPRATKAKAEEDNKYYYIMIVKLLVLLAVIFVLAFSRTLFDLIFDIPPTNELFRWPGTNLYEWWFRWQLDRYVVPFGMAFSFLLLTSKAKGWIDDSHAGDIFSRKLSIFITLSGLTLHAIHIGRAFFCTDKPSCNRIHVYISFIPILSVVLFRNTLGALRTYYSVFFAWVGAMSLELFVGQYHVWLAEDTAGVLNLVPGYPLINVTVTSFIFICVALEVRDISGVVTVAVIPRADKADPSKANRSMLKRLSVFMVLLLILYLYKLSRYM
;
A
#
# COMPACT_ATOMS: atom_id res chain seq x y z
N MET A 1 -14.82 11.38 0.78
CA MET A 1 -13.44 11.80 1.10
C MET A 1 -12.77 10.85 2.10
N GLN A 2 -13.49 10.40 3.14
CA GLN A 2 -12.98 9.53 4.22
C GLN A 2 -12.33 8.21 3.76
N LEU A 3 -12.96 7.45 2.85
CA LEU A 3 -12.36 6.22 2.30
C LEU A 3 -11.00 6.47 1.65
N ARG A 4 -10.82 7.65 1.05
CA ARG A 4 -9.57 8.01 0.39
C ARG A 4 -8.46 8.32 1.39
N ASP A 5 -8.78 8.92 2.54
CA ASP A 5 -7.77 9.13 3.59
C ASP A 5 -7.26 7.78 4.14
N ILE A 6 -8.11 6.74 4.19
CA ILE A 6 -7.71 5.37 4.56
C ILE A 6 -6.80 4.75 3.49
N VAL A 7 -7.15 4.90 2.21
CA VAL A 7 -6.30 4.45 1.09
C VAL A 7 -4.93 5.14 1.12
N ALA A 8 -4.91 6.46 1.31
CA ALA A 8 -3.68 7.24 1.44
C ALA A 8 -2.85 6.80 2.66
N ALA A 9 -3.48 6.51 3.80
CA ALA A 9 -2.82 5.97 4.99
C ALA A 9 -2.17 4.61 4.71
N TYR A 10 -2.86 3.72 4.00
CA TYR A 10 -2.30 2.43 3.60
C TYR A 10 -1.07 2.59 2.68
N PHE A 11 -1.17 3.49 1.69
CA PHE A 11 -0.06 3.81 0.78
C PHE A 11 1.13 4.43 1.52
N PHE A 12 0.89 5.36 2.45
CA PHE A 12 1.92 5.94 3.30
C PHE A 12 2.62 4.86 4.14
N LEU A 13 1.87 4.00 4.82
CA LEU A 13 2.40 2.91 5.64
C LEU A 13 3.19 1.90 4.81
N SER A 14 2.74 1.63 3.59
CA SER A 14 3.45 0.78 2.64
C SER A 14 4.77 1.43 2.18
N GLY A 15 4.75 2.71 1.83
CA GLY A 15 5.96 3.50 1.53
C GLY A 15 6.95 3.48 2.70
N PHE A 16 6.45 3.75 3.91
CA PHE A 16 7.23 3.74 5.14
C PHE A 16 7.88 2.37 5.41
N GLY A 17 7.07 1.31 5.39
CA GLY A 17 7.50 -0.05 5.73
C GLY A 17 8.45 -0.65 4.71
N GLN A 18 8.16 -0.49 3.41
CA GLN A 18 9.04 -1.02 2.36
C GLN A 18 10.37 -0.26 2.31
N PHE A 19 10.37 1.06 2.53
CA PHE A 19 11.60 1.82 2.72
C PHE A 19 12.38 1.33 3.94
N PHE A 20 11.73 1.24 5.10
CA PHE A 20 12.36 0.81 6.36
C PHE A 20 13.10 -0.51 6.19
N VAL A 21 12.45 -1.50 5.60
CA VAL A 21 13.08 -2.81 5.46
C VAL A 21 14.21 -2.80 4.41
N SER A 22 14.07 -2.03 3.33
CA SER A 22 15.13 -1.91 2.31
C SER A 22 16.36 -1.18 2.85
N TRP A 23 16.15 -0.11 3.62
CA TRP A 23 17.22 0.68 4.25
C TRP A 23 17.91 -0.06 5.40
N SER A 24 17.13 -0.65 6.31
CA SER A 24 17.66 -1.24 7.55
C SER A 24 18.01 -2.72 7.46
N LYS A 25 17.34 -3.51 6.60
CA LYS A 25 17.58 -4.96 6.50
C LYS A 25 18.22 -5.40 5.18
N GLU A 26 18.50 -4.45 4.28
CA GLU A 26 19.16 -4.68 2.97
C GLU A 26 18.53 -5.79 2.12
N LYS A 27 17.22 -5.99 2.26
CA LYS A 27 16.51 -7.08 1.60
C LYS A 27 16.11 -6.72 0.16
N PHE A 28 17.05 -6.86 -0.77
CA PHE A 28 16.87 -6.62 -2.22
C PHE A 28 16.73 -7.91 -3.05
N GLY A 29 16.35 -9.03 -2.42
CA GLY A 29 16.26 -10.33 -3.10
C GLY A 29 14.95 -10.53 -3.89
N LEU A 30 15.03 -11.27 -4.99
CA LEU A 30 13.87 -11.63 -5.83
C LEU A 30 12.77 -12.37 -5.07
N LEU A 31 13.13 -13.25 -4.12
CA LEU A 31 12.16 -13.96 -3.27
C LEU A 31 11.22 -13.01 -2.55
N ARG A 32 11.75 -11.90 -2.03
CA ARG A 32 10.95 -10.88 -1.34
C ARG A 32 9.99 -10.17 -2.30
N VAL A 33 10.47 -9.85 -3.50
CA VAL A 33 9.62 -9.24 -4.55
C VAL A 33 8.44 -10.14 -4.84
N CYS A 34 8.69 -11.43 -5.09
CA CYS A 34 7.64 -12.39 -5.31
C CYS A 34 6.71 -12.54 -4.09
N GLU A 35 7.25 -12.57 -2.87
CA GLU A 35 6.46 -12.69 -1.63
C GLU A 35 5.47 -11.53 -1.47
N VAL A 36 5.96 -10.29 -1.65
CA VAL A 36 5.14 -9.09 -1.50
C VAL A 36 4.11 -8.98 -2.62
N VAL A 37 4.53 -9.17 -3.87
CA VAL A 37 3.63 -9.09 -5.04
C VAL A 37 2.56 -10.19 -4.96
N PHE A 38 2.93 -11.41 -4.60
CA PHE A 38 1.97 -12.50 -4.41
C PHE A 38 0.97 -12.16 -3.31
N ARG A 39 1.42 -11.68 -2.15
CA ARG A 39 0.53 -11.31 -1.04
C ARG A 39 -0.48 -10.22 -1.43
N TYR A 40 -0.04 -9.19 -2.14
CA TYR A 40 -0.92 -8.11 -2.59
C TYR A 40 -1.96 -8.59 -3.61
N ASN A 41 -1.56 -9.49 -4.50
CA ASN A 41 -2.38 -9.89 -5.63
C ASN A 41 -3.21 -11.15 -5.38
N PHE A 42 -2.91 -11.92 -4.33
CA PHE A 42 -3.51 -13.23 -4.07
C PHE A 42 -5.04 -13.20 -4.17
N PHE A 43 -5.69 -12.35 -3.36
CA PHE A 43 -7.14 -12.34 -3.28
C PHE A 43 -7.79 -11.85 -4.58
N VAL A 44 -7.31 -10.71 -5.12
CA VAL A 44 -7.83 -10.13 -6.37
C VAL A 44 -7.63 -11.05 -7.56
N PHE A 45 -6.52 -11.78 -7.62
CA PHE A 45 -6.28 -12.75 -8.69
C PHE A 45 -7.39 -13.80 -8.77
N PHE A 46 -7.74 -14.41 -7.64
CA PHE A 46 -8.83 -15.41 -7.62
C PHE A 46 -10.19 -14.77 -7.89
N LEU A 47 -10.45 -13.55 -7.39
CA LEU A 47 -11.68 -12.83 -7.71
C LEU A 47 -11.82 -12.53 -9.20
N CYS A 48 -10.74 -12.10 -9.86
CA CYS A 48 -10.73 -11.90 -11.31
C CYS A 48 -11.05 -13.20 -12.08
N LEU A 49 -10.50 -14.34 -11.63
CA LEU A 49 -10.76 -15.64 -12.26
C LEU A 49 -12.20 -16.11 -12.08
N VAL A 50 -12.75 -15.99 -10.87
CA VAL A 50 -14.11 -16.47 -10.54
C VAL A 50 -15.18 -15.58 -11.14
N MET A 51 -14.98 -14.25 -11.10
CA MET A 51 -15.98 -13.28 -11.57
C MET A 51 -15.84 -12.95 -13.06
N ASP A 52 -14.81 -13.48 -13.73
CA ASP A 52 -14.43 -13.15 -15.10
C ASP A 52 -14.32 -11.64 -15.36
N ARG A 53 -13.65 -10.93 -14.44
CA ARG A 53 -13.52 -9.47 -14.44
C ARG A 53 -12.07 -9.04 -14.59
N GLN A 54 -11.84 -7.93 -15.29
CA GLN A 54 -10.51 -7.38 -15.51
C GLN A 54 -9.86 -6.87 -14.21
N TYR A 55 -8.53 -6.96 -14.16
CA TYR A 55 -7.72 -6.63 -12.98
C TYR A 55 -7.86 -5.15 -12.52
N GLN A 56 -8.02 -4.21 -13.45
CA GLN A 56 -8.17 -2.78 -13.15
C GLN A 56 -9.46 -2.42 -12.39
N LEU A 57 -10.49 -3.28 -12.40
CA LEU A 57 -11.69 -3.07 -11.57
C LEU A 57 -11.34 -3.04 -10.08
N TYR A 58 -10.26 -3.70 -9.69
CA TYR A 58 -9.71 -3.70 -8.34
C TYR A 58 -8.57 -2.69 -8.15
N TYR A 59 -8.71 -1.48 -8.72
CA TYR A 59 -7.66 -0.46 -8.93
C TYR A 59 -6.63 -0.29 -7.79
N PHE A 60 -7.03 -0.46 -6.53
CA PHE A 60 -6.16 -0.37 -5.36
C PHE A 60 -5.00 -1.37 -5.40
N VAL A 61 -5.26 -2.62 -5.81
CA VAL A 61 -4.26 -3.70 -5.85
C VAL A 61 -3.21 -3.51 -6.97
N PRO A 62 -3.59 -3.16 -8.22
CA PRO A 62 -2.64 -2.69 -9.23
C PRO A 62 -1.80 -1.51 -8.73
N LEU A 63 -2.43 -0.53 -8.07
CA LEU A 63 -1.76 0.69 -7.63
C LEU A 63 -0.74 0.43 -6.51
N ILE A 64 -1.06 -0.39 -5.51
CA ILE A 64 -0.09 -0.75 -4.45
C ILE A 64 1.06 -1.60 -5.00
N THR A 65 0.77 -2.49 -5.93
CA THR A 65 1.79 -3.31 -6.60
C THR A 65 2.74 -2.42 -7.40
N PHE A 66 2.20 -1.44 -8.14
CA PHE A 66 2.99 -0.44 -8.86
C PHE A 66 3.89 0.37 -7.91
N TRP A 67 3.33 0.91 -6.82
CA TRP A 67 4.11 1.69 -5.86
C TRP A 67 5.20 0.87 -5.18
N TYR A 68 4.94 -0.41 -4.91
CA TYR A 68 5.97 -1.32 -4.41
C TYR A 68 7.17 -1.41 -5.36
N PHE A 69 6.93 -1.58 -6.67
CA PHE A 69 8.00 -1.60 -7.67
C PHE A 69 8.75 -0.27 -7.75
N VAL A 70 8.04 0.87 -7.70
CA VAL A 70 8.67 2.20 -7.67
C VAL A 70 9.61 2.32 -6.46
N ILE A 71 9.13 1.99 -5.25
CA ILE A 71 9.96 2.01 -4.02
C ILE A 71 11.17 1.08 -4.18
N TYR A 72 10.94 -0.16 -4.64
CA TYR A 72 11.99 -1.15 -4.81
C TYR A 72 13.07 -0.68 -5.78
N ILE A 73 12.68 -0.15 -6.96
CA ILE A 73 13.59 0.39 -7.96
C ILE A 73 14.38 1.56 -7.37
N THR A 74 13.73 2.55 -6.74
CA THR A 74 14.41 3.69 -6.11
C THR A 74 15.49 3.26 -5.13
N MET A 75 15.19 2.26 -4.29
CA MET A 75 16.12 1.75 -3.30
C MET A 75 17.24 0.90 -3.93
N ALA A 76 16.91 0.07 -4.92
CA ALA A 76 17.84 -0.85 -5.59
C ALA A 76 18.78 -0.16 -6.60
N MET A 77 18.41 1.02 -7.11
CA MET A 77 19.24 1.82 -8.02
C MET A 77 20.65 2.07 -7.45
N ILE A 78 21.65 2.04 -8.32
CA ILE A 78 23.06 2.29 -7.94
C ILE A 78 23.31 3.81 -7.89
N PRO A 79 24.04 4.34 -6.89
CA PRO A 79 24.60 3.65 -5.74
C PRO A 79 23.55 3.22 -4.70
N ARG A 80 23.63 1.98 -4.23
CA ARG A 80 22.75 1.46 -3.18
C ARG A 80 23.10 2.12 -1.87
N ALA A 81 22.16 2.88 -1.32
CA ALA A 81 22.27 3.55 -0.05
C ALA A 81 21.47 2.76 0.99
N THR A 82 22.18 2.27 2.00
CA THR A 82 21.66 1.45 3.10
C THR A 82 22.12 2.03 4.42
N LYS A 83 21.51 1.60 5.52
CA LYS A 83 21.89 2.03 6.87
C LYS A 83 23.38 1.78 7.14
N ALA A 84 23.88 0.57 6.88
CA ALA A 84 25.27 0.21 7.16
C ALA A 84 26.26 1.13 6.43
N LYS A 85 26.04 1.35 5.13
CA LYS A 85 26.88 2.25 4.33
C LYS A 85 26.80 3.71 4.79
N ALA A 86 25.63 4.15 5.24
CA ALA A 86 25.44 5.51 5.74
C ALA A 86 26.09 5.73 7.12
N GLU A 87 26.23 4.68 7.92
CA GLU A 87 27.00 4.70 9.18
C GLU A 87 28.51 4.72 8.91
N GLU A 88 28.97 4.07 7.85
CA GLU A 88 30.38 4.13 7.40
C GLU A 88 30.73 5.48 6.75
N ASP A 89 29.87 6.00 5.88
CA ASP A 89 30.09 7.24 5.15
C ASP A 89 28.80 8.06 5.00
N ASN A 90 28.84 9.29 5.55
CA ASN A 90 27.73 10.22 5.53
C ASN A 90 27.24 10.56 4.12
N LYS A 91 28.04 10.36 3.06
CA LYS A 91 27.62 10.57 1.66
C LYS A 91 26.35 9.79 1.29
N TYR A 92 26.12 8.63 1.91
CA TYR A 92 24.95 7.81 1.59
C TYR A 92 23.62 8.41 2.10
N TYR A 93 23.65 9.27 3.13
CA TYR A 93 22.48 10.08 3.49
C TYR A 93 22.15 11.09 2.37
N TYR A 94 23.15 11.79 1.83
CA TYR A 94 22.95 12.75 0.74
C TYR A 94 22.51 12.06 -0.55
N ILE A 95 23.09 10.90 -0.90
CA ILE A 95 22.64 10.07 -2.02
C ILE A 95 21.15 9.72 -1.87
N MET A 96 20.70 9.35 -0.66
CA MET A 96 19.30 9.02 -0.43
C MET A 96 18.39 10.23 -0.60
N ILE A 97 18.80 11.41 -0.12
CA ILE A 97 18.07 12.67 -0.35
C ILE A 97 17.93 12.93 -1.85
N VAL A 98 19.02 12.83 -2.62
CA VAL A 98 19.01 13.02 -4.07
C VAL A 98 18.06 12.03 -4.74
N LYS A 99 18.07 10.75 -4.36
CA LYS A 99 17.14 9.74 -4.88
C LYS A 99 15.67 10.08 -4.63
N LEU A 100 15.33 10.56 -3.43
CA LEU A 100 13.96 10.98 -3.09
C LEU A 100 13.54 12.23 -3.89
N LEU A 101 14.44 13.19 -4.09
CA LEU A 101 14.19 14.37 -4.92
C LEU A 101 13.99 14.01 -6.39
N VAL A 102 14.82 13.10 -6.93
CA VAL A 102 14.65 12.58 -8.30
C VAL A 102 13.32 11.85 -8.43
N LEU A 103 12.94 11.02 -7.46
CA LEU A 103 11.64 10.36 -7.45
C LEU A 103 10.48 11.36 -7.50
N LEU A 104 10.53 12.42 -6.67
CA LEU A 104 9.53 13.49 -6.69
C LEU A 104 9.50 14.24 -8.02
N ALA A 105 10.66 14.51 -8.62
CA ALA A 105 10.74 15.16 -9.93
C ALA A 105 10.13 14.28 -11.04
N VAL A 106 10.41 12.98 -11.06
CA VAL A 106 9.80 12.04 -12.01
C VAL A 106 8.28 12.00 -11.83
N ILE A 107 7.80 11.90 -10.60
CA ILE A 107 6.35 11.94 -10.30
C ILE A 107 5.74 13.26 -10.78
N PHE A 108 6.40 14.39 -10.57
CA PHE A 108 5.93 15.68 -11.03
C PHE A 108 5.82 15.75 -12.56
N VAL A 109 6.83 15.28 -13.29
CA VAL A 109 6.83 15.24 -14.76
C VAL A 109 5.71 14.35 -15.30
N LEU A 110 5.52 13.15 -14.73
CA LEU A 110 4.44 12.23 -15.11
C LEU A 110 3.05 12.78 -14.77
N ALA A 111 2.94 13.52 -13.67
CA ALA A 111 1.71 14.20 -13.28
C ALA A 111 1.36 15.35 -14.22
N PHE A 112 2.35 16.07 -14.74
CA PHE A 112 2.16 17.20 -15.62
C PHE A 112 1.82 16.79 -17.05
N SER A 113 2.43 15.71 -17.56
CA SER A 113 2.26 15.26 -18.94
C SER A 113 1.49 13.95 -19.06
N ARG A 114 0.22 14.04 -19.47
CA ARG A 114 -0.58 12.86 -19.81
C ARG A 114 0.01 12.07 -20.97
N THR A 115 0.56 12.74 -21.99
CA THR A 115 1.17 12.08 -23.14
C THR A 115 2.36 11.21 -22.75
N LEU A 116 3.22 11.69 -21.84
CA LEU A 116 4.34 10.89 -21.33
C LEU A 116 3.86 9.70 -20.51
N PHE A 117 2.81 9.88 -19.72
CA PHE A 117 2.21 8.80 -18.96
C PHE A 117 1.64 7.72 -19.88
N ASP A 118 0.82 8.11 -20.86
CA ASP A 118 0.24 7.18 -21.83
C ASP A 118 1.36 6.46 -22.63
N LEU A 119 2.44 7.16 -23.02
CA LEU A 119 3.59 6.53 -23.71
C LEU A 119 4.25 5.41 -22.89
N ILE A 120 4.34 5.56 -21.56
CA ILE A 120 4.98 4.58 -20.67
C ILE A 120 4.06 3.39 -20.41
N PHE A 121 2.75 3.64 -20.26
CA PHE A 121 1.79 2.61 -19.85
C PHE A 121 1.00 1.98 -21.01
N ASP A 122 1.05 2.54 -22.22
CA ASP A 122 0.36 2.02 -23.41
C ASP A 122 1.22 1.10 -24.27
N ILE A 123 2.07 0.28 -23.63
CA ILE A 123 2.95 -0.68 -24.32
C ILE A 123 2.32 -2.08 -24.27
N PRO A 124 1.87 -2.66 -25.40
CA PRO A 124 1.39 -4.04 -25.43
C PRO A 124 2.51 -5.05 -25.13
N PRO A 125 2.21 -6.17 -24.45
CA PRO A 125 0.93 -6.55 -23.86
C PRO A 125 0.70 -5.98 -22.45
N THR A 126 1.65 -5.23 -21.89
CA THR A 126 1.59 -4.76 -20.49
C THR A 126 0.49 -3.75 -20.23
N ASN A 127 0.06 -3.01 -21.25
CA ASN A 127 -1.04 -2.06 -21.17
C ASN A 127 -2.39 -2.69 -20.77
N GLU A 128 -2.61 -3.97 -21.07
CA GLU A 128 -3.81 -4.71 -20.63
C GLU A 128 -3.92 -4.81 -19.10
N LEU A 129 -2.80 -4.69 -18.37
CA LEU A 129 -2.82 -4.63 -16.91
C LEU A 129 -3.33 -3.27 -16.38
N PHE A 130 -3.28 -2.22 -17.19
CA PHE A 130 -3.55 -0.82 -16.81
C PHE A 130 -4.80 -0.25 -17.48
N ARG A 131 -5.32 -0.90 -18.53
CA ARG A 131 -6.55 -0.48 -19.21
C ARG A 131 -7.78 -0.87 -18.41
N TRP A 132 -8.74 0.04 -18.37
CA TRP A 132 -10.06 -0.21 -17.82
C TRP A 132 -10.96 -0.84 -18.90
N PRO A 133 -11.96 -1.69 -18.54
CA PRO A 133 -12.82 -2.34 -19.52
C PRO A 133 -13.46 -1.34 -20.50
N GLY A 134 -13.18 -1.49 -21.79
CA GLY A 134 -13.78 -0.69 -22.85
C GLY A 134 -13.29 0.77 -22.94
N THR A 135 -12.23 1.16 -22.23
CA THR A 135 -11.71 2.54 -22.25
C THR A 135 -10.18 2.63 -22.30
N ASN A 136 -9.67 3.86 -22.37
CA ASN A 136 -8.24 4.18 -22.43
C ASN A 136 -7.60 4.17 -21.03
N LEU A 137 -6.29 4.45 -20.95
CA LEU A 137 -5.50 4.57 -19.70
C LEU A 137 -5.91 5.71 -18.75
N TYR A 138 -7.01 6.42 -19.04
CA TYR A 138 -7.44 7.58 -18.26
C TYR A 138 -7.73 7.23 -16.80
N GLU A 139 -8.43 6.13 -16.54
CA GLU A 139 -8.74 5.72 -15.17
C GLU A 139 -7.47 5.40 -14.40
N TRP A 140 -6.52 4.66 -15.00
CA TRP A 140 -5.23 4.39 -14.38
C TRP A 140 -4.47 5.68 -14.04
N TRP A 141 -4.38 6.61 -14.99
CA TRP A 141 -3.77 7.93 -14.79
C TRP A 141 -4.46 8.68 -13.65
N PHE A 142 -5.79 8.78 -13.68
CA PHE A 142 -6.59 9.47 -12.68
C PHE A 142 -6.36 8.89 -11.27
N ARG A 143 -6.42 7.56 -11.12
CA ARG A 143 -6.21 6.89 -9.82
C ARG A 143 -4.79 7.08 -9.32
N TRP A 144 -3.80 6.94 -10.19
CA TRP A 144 -2.40 7.18 -9.84
C TRP A 144 -2.17 8.63 -9.38
N GLN A 145 -2.80 9.61 -10.05
CA GLN A 145 -2.65 11.02 -9.71
C GLN A 145 -3.15 11.36 -8.30
N LEU A 146 -4.18 10.67 -7.80
CA LEU A 146 -4.80 10.96 -6.50
C LEU A 146 -3.84 10.71 -5.32
N ASP A 147 -2.98 9.70 -5.43
CA ASP A 147 -2.11 9.24 -4.33
C ASP A 147 -0.61 9.48 -4.61
N ARG A 148 -0.28 10.24 -5.65
CA ARG A 148 1.09 10.36 -6.19
C ARG A 148 2.18 10.81 -5.21
N TYR A 149 1.84 11.60 -4.19
CA TYR A 149 2.83 12.11 -3.23
C TYR A 149 2.86 11.35 -1.92
N VAL A 150 1.79 10.62 -1.57
CA VAL A 150 1.67 10.03 -0.23
C VAL A 150 2.70 8.91 0.00
N VAL A 151 3.04 8.16 -1.05
CA VAL A 151 4.06 7.10 -0.98
C VAL A 151 5.46 7.69 -0.79
N PRO A 152 5.94 8.66 -1.61
CA PRO A 152 7.19 9.37 -1.34
C PRO A 152 7.23 10.01 0.05
N PHE A 153 6.12 10.58 0.55
CA PHE A 153 6.07 11.11 1.91
C PHE A 153 6.27 10.01 2.97
N GLY A 154 5.67 8.83 2.79
CA GLY A 154 5.92 7.67 3.66
C GLY A 154 7.39 7.24 3.66
N MET A 155 8.03 7.21 2.49
CA MET A 155 9.47 6.92 2.35
C MET A 155 10.32 7.99 3.05
N ALA A 156 10.04 9.27 2.81
CA ALA A 156 10.75 10.39 3.42
C ALA A 156 10.59 10.40 4.95
N PHE A 157 9.39 10.14 5.46
CA PHE A 157 9.15 10.02 6.90
C PHE A 157 9.95 8.87 7.51
N SER A 158 10.00 7.71 6.85
CA SER A 158 10.81 6.57 7.27
C SER A 158 12.29 6.91 7.32
N PHE A 159 12.81 7.56 6.27
CA PHE A 159 14.19 8.03 6.20
C PHE A 159 14.53 9.03 7.31
N LEU A 160 13.67 10.03 7.53
CA LEU A 160 13.85 11.03 8.59
C LEU A 160 13.85 10.39 9.97
N LEU A 161 12.88 9.51 10.26
CA LEU A 161 12.81 8.82 11.55
C LEU A 161 14.07 7.97 11.81
N LEU A 162 14.52 7.21 10.80
CA LEU A 162 15.69 6.35 10.93
C LEU A 162 17.00 7.14 11.05
N THR A 163 17.12 8.25 10.31
CA THR A 163 18.28 9.14 10.40
C THR A 163 18.32 9.86 11.75
N SER A 164 17.18 10.34 12.24
CA SER A 164 17.07 10.95 13.57
C SER A 164 17.46 9.97 14.68
N LYS A 165 17.06 8.69 14.57
CA LYS A 165 17.50 7.64 15.49
C LYS A 165 19.01 7.38 15.39
N ALA A 166 19.55 7.27 14.18
CA ALA A 166 20.98 7.03 13.97
C ALA A 166 21.88 8.18 14.48
N LYS A 167 21.40 9.44 14.38
CA LYS A 167 22.11 10.62 14.89
C LYS A 167 21.83 10.92 16.37
N GLY A 168 21.03 10.11 17.05
CA GLY A 168 20.68 10.32 18.46
C GLY A 168 19.75 11.52 18.73
N TRP A 169 19.06 12.04 17.72
CA TRP A 169 18.09 13.13 17.88
C TRP A 169 16.77 12.65 18.49
N ILE A 170 16.44 11.37 18.32
CA ILE A 170 15.27 10.73 18.90
C ILE A 170 15.75 9.45 19.61
N ASP A 171 15.50 9.39 20.92
CA ASP A 171 15.65 8.16 21.70
C ASP A 171 14.27 7.50 21.88
N ASP A 172 14.18 6.26 21.40
CA ASP A 172 12.97 5.43 21.44
C ASP A 172 13.23 4.15 22.25
N SER A 173 14.31 4.11 23.04
CA SER A 173 14.69 2.96 23.87
C SER A 173 13.83 2.80 25.13
N HIS A 174 13.19 3.88 25.57
CA HIS A 174 12.35 3.90 26.77
C HIS A 174 10.87 4.14 26.47
N ALA A 175 10.01 3.70 27.39
CA ALA A 175 8.55 3.85 27.32
C ALA A 175 8.03 5.27 27.68
N GLY A 176 8.91 6.20 28.06
CA GLY A 176 8.58 7.59 28.43
C GLY A 176 8.17 8.51 27.26
N ASP A 177 8.18 9.81 27.48
CA ASP A 177 7.93 10.81 26.42
C ASP A 177 9.14 10.90 25.47
N ILE A 178 8.96 11.00 24.14
CA ILE A 178 10.09 11.09 23.19
C ILE A 178 10.90 12.38 23.43
N PHE A 179 10.19 13.48 23.68
CA PHE A 179 10.78 14.78 23.98
C PHE A 179 10.42 15.21 25.40
N SER A 180 10.91 16.38 25.82
CA SER A 180 10.51 16.97 27.11
C SER A 180 8.99 17.00 27.26
N ARG A 181 8.47 16.78 28.48
CA ARG A 181 7.04 16.67 28.75
C ARG A 181 6.20 17.78 28.11
N LYS A 182 6.67 19.04 28.24
CA LYS A 182 5.99 20.22 27.68
C LYS A 182 5.93 20.16 26.15
N LEU A 183 7.04 19.81 25.50
CA LEU A 183 7.11 19.70 24.05
C LEU A 183 6.26 18.52 23.55
N SER A 184 6.29 17.40 24.24
CA SER A 184 5.49 16.21 23.91
C SER A 184 3.98 16.49 24.01
N ILE A 185 3.52 17.21 25.03
CA ILE A 185 2.13 17.67 25.13
C ILE A 185 1.79 18.62 23.98
N PHE A 186 2.64 19.60 23.70
CA PHE A 186 2.43 20.55 22.61
C PHE A 186 2.31 19.87 21.24
N ILE A 187 3.22 18.94 20.91
CA ILE A 187 3.18 18.15 19.67
C ILE A 187 1.93 17.27 19.59
N THR A 188 1.53 16.67 20.71
CA THR A 188 0.32 15.82 20.77
C THR A 188 -0.94 16.65 20.52
N LEU A 189 -1.06 17.82 21.16
CA LEU A 189 -2.19 18.73 20.97
C LEU A 189 -2.22 19.31 19.56
N SER A 190 -1.08 19.71 19.01
CA SER A 190 -1.02 20.23 17.63
C SER A 190 -1.39 19.15 16.60
N GLY A 191 -0.96 17.90 16.81
CA GLY A 191 -1.38 16.75 16.02
C GLY A 191 -2.91 16.56 16.03
N LEU A 192 -3.53 16.64 17.21
CA LEU A 192 -4.99 16.54 17.37
C LEU A 192 -5.72 17.71 16.70
N THR A 193 -5.24 18.94 16.86
CA THR A 193 -5.81 20.13 16.21
C THR A 193 -5.74 20.03 14.69
N LEU A 194 -4.59 19.62 14.14
CA LEU A 194 -4.43 19.41 12.69
C LEU A 194 -5.37 18.32 12.18
N HIS A 195 -5.57 17.25 12.94
CA HIS A 195 -6.52 16.20 12.59
C HIS A 195 -7.97 16.72 12.56
N ALA A 196 -8.36 17.48 13.58
CA ALA A 196 -9.70 18.08 13.66
C ALA A 196 -9.95 19.07 12.51
N ILE A 197 -8.95 19.89 12.15
CA ILE A 197 -9.03 20.80 11.00
C ILE A 197 -9.21 20.02 9.70
N HIS A 198 -8.43 18.96 9.49
CA HIS A 198 -8.55 18.12 8.28
C HIS A 198 -9.94 17.46 8.20
N ILE A 199 -10.43 16.91 9.30
CA ILE A 199 -11.77 16.31 9.39
C ILE A 199 -12.84 17.35 9.08
N GLY A 200 -12.81 18.52 9.74
CA GLY A 200 -13.77 19.60 9.51
C GLY A 200 -13.80 20.00 8.03
N ARG A 201 -12.63 20.20 7.43
CA ARG A 201 -12.51 20.50 6.01
C ARG A 201 -13.07 19.39 5.11
N ALA A 202 -12.85 18.12 5.46
CA ALA A 202 -13.39 16.99 4.71
C ALA A 202 -14.93 16.93 4.79
N PHE A 203 -15.54 17.35 5.90
CA PHE A 203 -17.00 17.47 6.05
C PHE A 203 -17.57 18.65 5.26
N PHE A 204 -16.88 19.79 5.23
CA PHE A 204 -17.31 20.98 4.48
C PHE A 204 -16.92 20.97 2.99
N CYS A 205 -16.36 19.86 2.51
CA CYS A 205 -16.06 19.65 1.11
C CYS A 205 -17.34 19.35 0.31
N THR A 206 -17.79 20.30 -0.50
CA THR A 206 -18.98 20.14 -1.36
C THR A 206 -18.65 19.67 -2.77
N ASP A 207 -17.53 20.10 -3.34
CA ASP A 207 -17.12 19.76 -4.71
C ASP A 207 -16.06 18.64 -4.74
N LYS A 208 -16.48 17.44 -5.18
CA LYS A 208 -15.62 16.25 -5.23
C LYS A 208 -14.36 16.47 -6.08
N PRO A 209 -14.40 17.01 -7.32
CA PRO A 209 -13.21 17.28 -8.12
C PRO A 209 -12.21 18.21 -7.43
N SER A 210 -12.66 19.32 -6.84
CA SER A 210 -11.79 20.28 -6.14
C SER A 210 -11.16 19.64 -4.90
N CYS A 211 -11.92 18.86 -4.14
CA CYS A 211 -11.39 18.18 -2.99
C CYS A 211 -10.42 17.05 -3.35
N ASN A 212 -10.64 16.36 -4.47
CA ASN A 212 -9.68 15.40 -5.03
C ASN A 212 -8.35 16.10 -5.35
N ARG A 213 -8.40 17.25 -6.00
CA ARG A 213 -7.22 18.03 -6.36
C ARG A 213 -6.40 18.42 -5.14
N ILE A 214 -7.05 18.89 -4.08
CA ILE A 214 -6.33 19.33 -2.89
C ILE A 214 -5.88 18.15 -2.03
N HIS A 215 -6.68 17.08 -1.94
CA HIS A 215 -6.35 15.87 -1.17
C HIS A 215 -4.95 15.33 -1.52
N VAL A 216 -4.58 15.34 -2.81
CA VAL A 216 -3.25 14.94 -3.30
C VAL A 216 -2.10 15.59 -2.52
N TYR A 217 -2.28 16.85 -2.09
CA TYR A 217 -1.24 17.63 -1.41
C TYR A 217 -1.35 17.59 0.12
N ILE A 218 -2.50 17.22 0.68
CA ILE A 218 -2.73 17.30 2.13
C ILE A 218 -3.01 15.95 2.79
N SER A 219 -3.10 14.86 2.02
CA SER A 219 -3.44 13.52 2.53
C SER A 219 -2.46 12.99 3.57
N PHE A 220 -1.22 13.49 3.59
CA PHE A 220 -0.23 13.13 4.61
C PHE A 220 -0.50 13.78 5.98
N ILE A 221 -1.24 14.89 6.04
CA ILE A 221 -1.54 15.63 7.27
C ILE A 221 -2.29 14.76 8.29
N PRO A 222 -3.45 14.15 7.98
CA PRO A 222 -4.16 13.32 8.95
C PRO A 222 -3.32 12.12 9.42
N ILE A 223 -2.44 11.60 8.56
CA ILE A 223 -1.55 10.48 8.87
C ILE A 223 -0.49 10.93 9.88
N LEU A 224 0.22 12.02 9.60
CA LEU A 224 1.22 12.57 10.52
C LEU A 224 0.59 13.02 11.83
N SER A 225 -0.61 13.61 11.80
CA SER A 225 -1.36 13.96 13.01
C SER A 225 -1.55 12.77 13.94
N VAL A 226 -2.02 11.63 13.41
CA VAL A 226 -2.20 10.40 14.20
C VAL A 226 -0.85 9.86 14.67
N VAL A 227 0.18 9.88 13.82
CA VAL A 227 1.53 9.42 14.21
C VAL A 227 2.09 10.27 15.35
N LEU A 228 2.03 11.60 15.27
CA LEU A 228 2.51 12.51 16.30
C LEU A 228 1.72 12.36 17.60
N PHE A 229 0.38 12.30 17.51
CA PHE A 229 -0.51 12.10 18.65
C PHE A 229 -0.17 10.80 19.39
N ARG A 230 -0.05 9.68 18.67
CA ARG A 230 0.11 8.34 19.28
C ARG A 230 1.53 8.07 19.75
N ASN A 231 2.54 8.67 19.12
CA ASN A 231 3.94 8.29 19.34
C ASN A 231 4.77 9.28 20.14
N THR A 232 4.25 10.45 20.55
CA THR A 232 5.09 11.44 21.26
C THR A 232 4.98 11.35 22.79
N LEU A 233 3.77 11.24 23.33
CA LEU A 233 3.51 11.17 24.77
C LEU A 233 3.60 9.73 25.28
N GLY A 234 4.37 9.47 26.34
CA GLY A 234 4.62 8.14 26.90
C GLY A 234 3.34 7.39 27.30
N ALA A 235 2.35 8.11 27.84
CA ALA A 235 1.05 7.54 28.18
C ALA A 235 0.29 7.00 26.95
N LEU A 236 0.46 7.60 25.76
CA LEU A 236 -0.21 7.14 24.53
C LEU A 236 0.62 6.09 23.78
N ARG A 237 1.95 6.11 23.96
CA ARG A 237 2.88 5.14 23.36
C ARG A 237 2.71 3.74 23.95
N THR A 238 2.43 3.65 25.25
CA THR A 238 2.42 2.39 26.02
C THR A 238 1.18 1.53 25.81
N TYR A 239 0.06 2.12 25.37
CA TYR A 239 -1.20 1.39 25.17
C TYR A 239 -1.65 1.44 23.71
N TYR A 240 -2.04 0.29 23.16
CA TYR A 240 -2.65 0.18 21.85
C TYR A 240 -3.91 -0.68 21.91
N SER A 241 -4.84 -0.48 20.98
CA SER A 241 -6.02 -1.34 20.85
C SER A 241 -5.66 -2.62 20.10
N VAL A 242 -5.78 -3.75 20.79
CA VAL A 242 -5.62 -5.09 20.19
C VAL A 242 -6.64 -5.30 19.07
N PHE A 243 -7.87 -4.83 19.25
CA PHE A 243 -8.93 -4.92 18.24
C PHE A 243 -8.54 -4.22 16.94
N PHE A 244 -8.11 -2.94 17.01
CA PHE A 244 -7.73 -2.21 15.80
C PHE A 244 -6.44 -2.75 15.16
N ALA A 245 -5.50 -3.26 15.97
CA ALA A 245 -4.32 -3.95 15.44
C ALA A 245 -4.70 -5.22 14.67
N TRP A 246 -5.67 -6.00 15.19
CA TRP A 246 -6.19 -7.20 14.55
C TRP A 246 -6.93 -6.89 13.25
N VAL A 247 -7.79 -5.86 13.21
CA VAL A 247 -8.44 -5.38 11.98
C VAL A 247 -7.40 -4.91 10.96
N GLY A 248 -6.38 -4.17 11.40
CA GLY A 248 -5.30 -3.70 10.53
C GLY A 248 -4.50 -4.83 9.87
N ALA A 249 -4.37 -5.97 10.54
CA ALA A 249 -3.68 -7.15 10.02
C ALA A 249 -4.38 -7.84 8.83
N MET A 250 -5.65 -7.51 8.58
CA MET A 250 -6.45 -8.00 7.44
C MET A 250 -6.99 -6.84 6.56
N SER A 251 -6.35 -5.68 6.63
CA SER A 251 -6.84 -4.45 5.99
C SER A 251 -6.99 -4.57 4.46
N LEU A 252 -6.12 -5.33 3.80
CA LEU A 252 -6.21 -5.57 2.36
C LEU A 252 -7.43 -6.44 2.00
N GLU A 253 -7.65 -7.52 2.76
CA GLU A 253 -8.81 -8.41 2.57
C GLU A 253 -10.11 -7.69 2.83
N LEU A 254 -10.16 -6.87 3.89
CA LEU A 254 -11.32 -6.03 4.18
C LEU A 254 -11.56 -5.03 3.04
N PHE A 255 -10.51 -4.34 2.57
CA PHE A 255 -10.67 -3.35 1.51
C PHE A 255 -11.22 -3.96 0.21
N VAL A 256 -10.76 -5.14 -0.19
CA VAL A 256 -11.23 -5.81 -1.41
C VAL A 256 -12.59 -6.48 -1.17
N GLY A 257 -12.77 -7.14 -0.03
CA GLY A 257 -13.98 -7.90 0.29
C GLY A 257 -15.23 -7.02 0.45
N GLN A 258 -15.09 -5.73 0.81
CA GLN A 258 -16.24 -4.82 0.94
C GLN A 258 -17.06 -4.75 -0.36
N TYR A 259 -16.39 -4.84 -1.53
CA TYR A 259 -17.04 -4.77 -2.84
C TYR A 259 -17.90 -5.99 -3.14
N HIS A 260 -17.67 -7.11 -2.44
CA HIS A 260 -18.35 -8.38 -2.70
C HIS A 260 -19.31 -8.80 -1.59
N VAL A 261 -19.12 -8.30 -0.37
CA VAL A 261 -19.96 -8.68 0.78
C VAL A 261 -20.90 -7.56 1.21
N TRP A 262 -20.48 -6.30 1.16
CA TRP A 262 -21.35 -5.17 1.54
C TRP A 262 -22.02 -4.51 0.34
N LEU A 263 -21.31 -4.45 -0.79
CA LEU A 263 -21.82 -3.81 -2.00
C LEU A 263 -22.39 -4.84 -2.97
N ALA A 264 -23.36 -4.41 -3.76
CA ALA A 264 -24.01 -5.17 -4.82
C ALA A 264 -24.08 -4.31 -6.10
N GLU A 265 -24.46 -4.93 -7.22
CA GLU A 265 -24.72 -4.24 -8.50
C GLU A 265 -23.57 -3.30 -8.91
N ASP A 266 -22.34 -3.82 -9.00
CA ASP A 266 -21.15 -3.04 -9.36
C ASP A 266 -20.99 -1.75 -8.55
N THR A 267 -21.26 -1.83 -7.24
CA THR A 267 -21.18 -0.74 -6.24
C THR A 267 -22.34 0.28 -6.25
N ALA A 268 -23.37 0.05 -7.06
CA ALA A 268 -24.58 0.87 -7.06
C ALA A 268 -25.56 0.50 -5.93
N GLY A 269 -25.45 -0.71 -5.37
CA GLY A 269 -26.34 -1.23 -4.34
C GLY A 269 -25.63 -1.67 -3.05
N VAL A 270 -26.43 -1.92 -2.02
CA VAL A 270 -26.00 -2.56 -0.76
C VAL A 270 -26.59 -3.96 -0.71
N LEU A 271 -25.80 -4.95 -0.32
CA LEU A 271 -26.28 -6.32 -0.17
C LEU A 271 -27.33 -6.39 0.95
N ASN A 272 -28.51 -6.91 0.63
CA ASN A 272 -29.62 -7.04 1.56
C ASN A 272 -30.06 -8.51 1.67
N LEU A 273 -29.47 -9.23 2.63
CA LEU A 273 -29.78 -10.63 2.96
C LEU A 273 -31.02 -10.76 3.85
N VAL A 274 -31.35 -9.74 4.65
CA VAL A 274 -32.49 -9.76 5.59
C VAL A 274 -33.44 -8.59 5.28
N PRO A 275 -34.36 -8.75 4.31
CA PRO A 275 -35.34 -7.73 3.98
C PRO A 275 -36.18 -7.33 5.19
N GLY A 276 -36.48 -6.03 5.33
CA GLY A 276 -37.30 -5.49 6.42
C GLY A 276 -36.55 -5.23 7.74
N TYR A 277 -35.32 -5.71 7.90
CA TYR A 277 -34.52 -5.52 9.13
C TYR A 277 -33.10 -5.01 8.84
N PRO A 278 -32.92 -3.70 8.57
CA PRO A 278 -31.63 -3.14 8.15
C PRO A 278 -30.49 -3.36 9.16
N LEU A 279 -30.76 -3.22 10.46
CA LEU A 279 -29.74 -3.42 11.50
C LEU A 279 -29.25 -4.88 11.55
N ILE A 280 -30.18 -5.84 11.46
CA ILE A 280 -29.86 -7.27 11.43
C ILE A 280 -29.06 -7.59 10.17
N ASN A 281 -29.46 -7.03 9.02
CA ASN A 281 -28.71 -7.19 7.78
C ASN A 281 -27.27 -6.70 7.90
N VAL A 282 -27.04 -5.51 8.47
CA VAL A 282 -25.68 -4.98 8.68
C VAL A 282 -24.88 -5.84 9.64
N THR A 283 -25.47 -6.33 10.73
CA THR A 283 -24.79 -7.23 11.67
C THR A 283 -24.39 -8.55 11.00
N VAL A 284 -25.32 -9.19 10.28
CA VAL A 284 -25.07 -10.48 9.60
C VAL A 284 -24.04 -10.32 8.49
N THR A 285 -24.20 -9.33 7.62
CA THR A 285 -23.25 -9.08 6.53
C THR A 285 -21.87 -8.69 7.05
N SER A 286 -21.77 -7.92 8.13
CA SER A 286 -20.48 -7.58 8.76
C SER A 286 -19.81 -8.80 9.40
N PHE A 287 -20.58 -9.70 10.02
CA PHE A 287 -20.05 -10.95 10.56
C PHE A 287 -19.48 -11.83 9.44
N ILE A 288 -20.25 -12.06 8.37
CA ILE A 288 -19.80 -12.82 7.18
C ILE A 288 -18.54 -12.17 6.60
N PHE A 289 -18.55 -10.86 6.44
CA PHE A 289 -17.44 -10.11 5.87
C PHE A 289 -16.13 -10.30 6.65
N ILE A 290 -16.18 -10.21 7.98
CA ILE A 290 -15.02 -10.42 8.85
C ILE A 290 -14.53 -11.87 8.77
N CYS A 291 -15.44 -12.85 8.79
CA CYS A 291 -15.09 -14.27 8.64
C CYS A 291 -14.39 -14.54 7.30
N VAL A 292 -14.92 -14.03 6.19
CA VAL A 292 -14.30 -14.18 4.87
C VAL A 292 -12.92 -13.54 4.84
N ALA A 293 -12.76 -12.32 5.37
CA ALA A 293 -11.47 -11.64 5.40
C ALA A 293 -10.42 -12.40 6.23
N LEU A 294 -10.83 -13.01 7.35
CA LEU A 294 -9.98 -13.87 8.17
C LEU A 294 -9.49 -15.10 7.41
N GLU A 295 -10.42 -15.85 6.82
CA GLU A 295 -10.10 -17.08 6.07
C GLU A 295 -9.19 -16.78 4.89
N VAL A 296 -9.48 -15.73 4.11
CA VAL A 296 -8.65 -15.33 2.97
C VAL A 296 -7.24 -14.95 3.44
N ARG A 297 -7.11 -14.20 4.54
CA ARG A 297 -5.81 -13.83 5.11
C ARG A 297 -5.01 -15.09 5.47
N ASP A 298 -5.62 -16.03 6.18
CA ASP A 298 -4.93 -17.21 6.68
C ASP A 298 -4.55 -18.17 5.55
N ILE A 299 -5.46 -18.41 4.59
CA ILE A 299 -5.18 -19.17 3.36
C ILE A 299 -4.04 -18.52 2.58
N SER A 300 -4.08 -17.20 2.38
CA SER A 300 -3.03 -16.50 1.64
C SER A 300 -1.66 -16.67 2.30
N GLY A 301 -1.59 -16.70 3.64
CA GLY A 301 -0.37 -16.93 4.38
C GLY A 301 0.21 -18.33 4.15
N VAL A 302 -0.65 -19.36 4.24
CA VAL A 302 -0.25 -20.76 3.99
C VAL A 302 0.21 -20.95 2.56
N VAL A 303 -0.55 -20.45 1.57
CA VAL A 303 -0.22 -20.60 0.16
C VAL A 303 1.04 -19.83 -0.20
N THR A 304 1.26 -18.65 0.37
CA THR A 304 2.50 -17.87 0.14
C THR A 304 3.73 -18.69 0.51
N VAL A 305 3.72 -19.35 1.68
CA VAL A 305 4.84 -20.20 2.13
C VAL A 305 4.98 -21.45 1.27
N ALA A 306 3.88 -22.02 0.78
CA ALA A 306 3.90 -23.19 -0.09
C ALA A 306 4.43 -22.88 -1.50
N VAL A 307 4.04 -21.75 -2.09
CA VAL A 307 4.44 -21.35 -3.44
C VAL A 307 5.85 -20.75 -3.45
N ILE A 308 6.16 -19.88 -2.48
CA ILE A 308 7.39 -19.11 -2.43
C ILE A 308 8.33 -19.73 -1.39
N PRO A 309 9.41 -20.41 -1.84
CA PRO A 309 10.32 -21.07 -0.93
C PRO A 309 11.03 -20.04 -0.05
N ARG A 310 11.20 -20.37 1.23
CA ARG A 310 12.03 -19.56 2.13
C ARG A 310 13.49 -19.67 1.68
N ALA A 311 14.22 -18.54 1.75
CA ALA A 311 15.65 -18.53 1.47
C ALA A 311 16.37 -19.47 2.45
N ASP A 312 17.08 -20.46 1.91
CA ASP A 312 18.03 -21.26 2.69
C ASP A 312 19.23 -20.37 3.03
N LYS A 313 19.66 -20.37 4.30
CA LYS A 313 20.83 -19.60 4.74
C LYS A 313 22.13 -20.13 4.11
N ALA A 314 22.17 -21.41 3.73
CA ALA A 314 23.34 -22.06 3.15
C ALA A 314 23.46 -21.84 1.63
N ASP A 315 22.34 -21.88 0.89
CA ASP A 315 22.31 -21.61 -0.56
C ASP A 315 21.06 -20.80 -0.97
N PRO A 316 21.13 -19.45 -0.99
CA PRO A 316 20.01 -18.62 -1.44
C PRO A 316 19.69 -18.79 -2.93
N SER A 317 20.64 -19.28 -3.75
CA SER A 317 20.42 -19.51 -5.19
C SER A 317 19.48 -20.69 -5.43
N LYS A 318 19.48 -21.70 -4.55
CA LYS A 318 18.57 -22.86 -4.60
C LYS A 318 17.12 -22.45 -4.43
N ALA A 319 16.83 -21.56 -3.49
CA ALA A 319 15.48 -21.03 -3.28
C ALA A 319 14.98 -20.27 -4.51
N ASN A 320 15.83 -19.41 -5.11
CA ASN A 320 15.50 -18.72 -6.36
C ASN A 320 15.18 -19.69 -7.51
N ARG A 321 16.01 -20.74 -7.70
CA ARG A 321 15.78 -21.77 -8.73
C ARG A 321 14.48 -22.53 -8.47
N SER A 322 14.20 -22.91 -7.23
CA SER A 322 12.95 -23.61 -6.87
C SER A 322 11.73 -22.72 -7.07
N MET A 323 11.82 -21.43 -6.75
CA MET A 323 10.76 -20.46 -6.96
C MET A 323 10.47 -20.31 -8.46
N LEU A 324 11.51 -20.12 -9.28
CA LEU A 324 11.36 -20.00 -10.73
C LEU A 324 10.68 -21.23 -11.33
N LYS A 325 11.04 -22.44 -10.88
CA LYS A 325 10.36 -23.69 -11.29
C LYS A 325 8.88 -23.72 -10.89
N ARG A 326 8.53 -23.28 -9.67
CA ARG A 326 7.13 -23.25 -9.20
C ARG A 326 6.31 -22.19 -9.94
N LEU A 327 6.89 -21.02 -10.16
CA LEU A 327 6.29 -19.94 -10.95
C LEU A 327 6.11 -20.37 -12.41
N SER A 328 7.07 -21.07 -13.01
CA SER A 328 6.91 -21.54 -14.39
C SER A 328 5.76 -22.55 -14.51
N VAL A 329 5.60 -23.46 -13.55
CA VAL A 329 4.43 -24.37 -13.51
C VAL A 329 3.12 -23.58 -13.38
N PHE A 330 3.08 -22.58 -12.50
CA PHE A 330 1.90 -21.72 -12.34
C PHE A 330 1.59 -20.91 -13.61
N MET A 331 2.61 -20.36 -14.28
CA MET A 331 2.45 -19.64 -15.55
C MET A 331 1.96 -20.56 -16.67
N VAL A 332 2.40 -21.83 -16.70
CA VAL A 332 1.89 -22.82 -17.66
C VAL A 332 0.40 -23.12 -17.39
N LEU A 333 0.00 -23.30 -16.13
CA LEU A 333 -1.41 -23.47 -15.78
C LEU A 333 -2.25 -22.26 -16.18
N LEU A 334 -1.73 -21.05 -15.96
CA LEU A 334 -2.37 -19.81 -16.41
C LEU A 334 -2.49 -19.71 -17.92
N LEU A 335 -1.44 -20.11 -18.65
CA LEU A 335 -1.47 -20.15 -20.11
C LEU A 335 -2.52 -21.15 -20.61
N ILE A 336 -2.65 -22.32 -19.98
CA ILE A 336 -3.68 -23.31 -20.30
C ILE A 336 -5.08 -22.71 -20.09
N LEU A 337 -5.31 -22.04 -18.95
CA LEU A 337 -6.59 -21.37 -18.67
C LEU A 337 -6.88 -20.26 -19.67
N TYR A 338 -5.88 -19.47 -20.04
CA TYR A 338 -5.99 -18.40 -21.03
C TYR A 338 -6.32 -18.95 -22.43
N LEU A 339 -5.64 -20.02 -22.86
CA LEU A 339 -5.91 -20.70 -24.13
C LEU A 339 -7.31 -21.34 -24.14
N TYR A 340 -7.72 -21.96 -23.03
CA TYR A 340 -9.07 -22.49 -22.86
C TYR A 340 -10.12 -21.38 -22.98
N LYS A 341 -9.87 -20.21 -22.37
CA LYS A 341 -10.76 -19.05 -22.52
C LYS A 341 -10.82 -18.59 -23.98
N LEU A 342 -9.68 -18.43 -24.65
CA LEU A 342 -9.62 -18.09 -26.09
C LEU A 342 -10.43 -19.05 -26.96
N SER A 343 -10.36 -20.36 -26.70
CA SER A 343 -11.11 -21.37 -27.45
C SER A 343 -12.63 -21.32 -27.25
N ARG A 344 -13.15 -20.58 -26.25
CA ARG A 344 -14.59 -20.33 -26.10
C ARG A 344 -15.07 -19.08 -26.84
N TYR A 345 -14.15 -18.19 -27.25
CA TYR A 345 -14.47 -16.93 -27.93
C TYR A 345 -14.19 -16.98 -29.44
N MET A 346 -13.50 -18.01 -29.93
CA MET A 346 -13.47 -18.43 -31.34
C MET A 346 -14.57 -19.45 -31.57
#